data_AF-A0A7C4YPH4-F1
#
_entry.id   AF-A0A7C4YPH4-F1
#
_cell.length_a   1.000
_cell.length_b   1.000
_cell.length_c   1.000
_cell.angle_alpha   90.00
_cell.angle_beta   90.00
_cell.angle_gamma   90.00
#
_symmetry.space_group_name_H-M   'P 1'
#
loop_
_entity.id
_entity.type
_entity.pdbx_description
1 polymer ?
#
loop_
_entity_poly.entity_id
_entity_poly.type
_entity_poly.pdbx_seq_one_letter_code
_entity_poly.pdbx_strand_id
1 'polypeptide(L)' 'MIKKVLVIGAGTMGKGIAGFLASCDIQTFLLDQNVEITKLAIEQISQKIQKDVDA' A
#
# COMPACT_ATOMS: atom_id res chain seq x y z
N MET A 1 -13.05 2.70 -15.78
CA MET A 1 -12.57 3.09 -14.44
C MET A 1 -11.98 1.88 -13.77
N ILE A 2 -10.74 1.98 -13.26
CA ILE A 2 -10.09 0.87 -12.54
C ILE A 2 -10.64 0.83 -11.12
N LYS A 3 -11.10 -0.34 -10.67
CA LYS A 3 -11.71 -0.51 -9.33
C LYS A 3 -10.80 -1.23 -8.32
N LYS A 4 -9.86 -2.04 -8.82
CA LYS A 4 -8.97 -2.88 -8.00
C LYS A 4 -7.60 -2.95 -8.65
N VAL A 5 -6.55 -2.88 -7.84
CA VAL A 5 -5.16 -3.00 -8.31
C VAL A 5 -4.39 -3.98 -7.42
N LEU A 6 -3.56 -4.81 -8.04
CA LEU A 6 -2.58 -5.65 -7.37
C LEU A 6 -1.18 -5.10 -7.64
N VAL A 7 -0.42 -4.86 -6.58
CA VAL A 7 0.99 -4.50 -6.64
C VAL A 7 1.80 -5.73 -6.24
N ILE A 8 2.69 -6.18 -7.13
CA ILE A 8 3.59 -7.31 -6.89
C ILE A 8 4.97 -6.75 -6.51
N GLY A 9 5.45 -7.16 -5.34
CA GLY A 9 6.66 -6.66 -4.68
C GLY A 9 6.34 -5.62 -3.61
N ALA A 10 6.74 -5.88 -2.36
CA ALA A 10 6.51 -5.01 -1.20
C ALA A 10 7.75 -4.18 -0.79
N GLY A 11 8.78 -4.15 -1.65
CA GLY A 11 9.94 -3.27 -1.47
C GLY A 11 9.61 -1.78 -1.52
N THR A 12 10.63 -0.92 -1.52
CA THR A 12 10.48 0.54 -1.41
C THR A 12 9.48 1.13 -2.41
N MET A 13 9.59 0.74 -3.69
CA MET A 13 8.70 1.25 -4.75
C MET A 13 7.30 0.67 -4.65
N GLY A 14 7.16 -0.64 -4.44
CA GLY A 14 5.86 -1.28 -4.37
C GLY A 14 5.01 -0.77 -3.22
N LYS A 15 5.63 -0.54 -2.05
CA LYS A 15 4.99 0.16 -0.93
C LYS A 15 4.52 1.57 -1.29
N GLY A 16 5.35 2.34 -1.99
CA GLY A 16 5.00 3.71 -2.43
C GLY A 16 3.82 3.72 -3.40
N ILE A 17 3.82 2.82 -4.39
CA ILE A 17 2.74 2.66 -5.36
C ILE A 17 1.46 2.23 -4.64
N ALA A 18 1.53 1.21 -3.78
CA ALA A 18 0.37 0.71 -3.07
C ALA A 18 -0.25 1.77 -2.14
N GLY A 19 0.60 2.53 -1.43
CA GLY A 19 0.15 3.62 -0.58
C GLY A 19 -0.52 4.75 -1.35
N PHE A 20 0.04 5.14 -2.50
CA PHE A 20 -0.56 6.16 -3.36
C PHE A 20 -1.94 5.72 -3.88
N LEU A 21 -2.05 4.51 -4.43
CA LEU A 21 -3.32 3.99 -4.93
C LEU A 21 -4.38 3.88 -3.82
N ALA A 22 -3.98 3.41 -2.64
CA ALA A 22 -4.87 3.36 -1.47
C ALA A 22 -5.34 4.76 -1.04
N SER A 23 -4.48 5.78 -1.10
CA SER A 23 -4.87 7.17 -0.80
C SER A 23 -5.86 7.77 -1.82
N CYS A 24 -5.90 7.22 -3.04
CA CYS A 24 -6.87 7.61 -4.05
C CYS A 24 -8.20 6.82 -3.97
N ASP A 25 -8.47 6.16 -2.83
CA ASP A 25 -9.65 5.34 -2.59
C ASP A 25 -9.78 4.15 -3.59
N ILE A 26 -8.65 3.67 -4.11
CA ILE A 26 -8.60 2.49 -4.98
C ILE A 26 -8.31 1.27 -4.12
N GLN A 27 -9.17 0.25 -4.22
CA GLN A 27 -8.94 -1.02 -3.54
C GLN A 27 -7.63 -1.65 -4.03
N THR A 28 -6.62 -1.67 -3.17
CA THR A 28 -5.25 -2.05 -3.52
C THR A 28 -4.81 -3.26 -2.71
N PHE A 29 -4.28 -4.27 -3.40
CA PHE A 29 -3.69 -5.47 -2.82
C PHE A 29 -2.17 -5.41 -2.98
N LEU A 30 -1.44 -5.81 -1.94
CA LEU A 30 0.03 -5.89 -1.96
C LEU A 30 0.45 -7.34 -1.77
N LEU A 31 1.23 -7.87 -2.71
CA LEU A 31 1.70 -9.26 -2.71
C LEU A 31 3.22 -9.31 -2.80
N ASP A 32 3.86 -10.03 -1.89
CA ASP A 32 5.28 -10.38 -1.94
C ASP A 32 5.46 -11.83 -1.45
N GLN A 33 6.56 -12.46 -1.82
CA GLN A 33 6.91 -13.78 -1.30
C GLN A 33 7.33 -13.71 0.18
N ASN A 34 7.88 -12.56 0.61
CA ASN A 34 8.24 -12.33 2.00
C ASN A 34 7.07 -11.72 2.77
N VAL A 35 6.47 -12.53 3.65
CA VAL A 35 5.34 -12.13 4.50
C VAL A 35 5.70 -11.00 5.46
N GLU A 36 6.92 -10.97 6.01
CA GLU A 36 7.33 -9.95 6.98
C GLU A 36 7.47 -8.58 6.32
N ILE A 37 8.08 -8.52 5.13
CA ILE A 37 8.19 -7.28 4.36
C ILE A 37 6.80 -6.77 3.99
N THR A 38 5.90 -7.67 3.58
CA THR A 38 4.51 -7.30 3.25
C THR A 38 3.78 -6.71 4.45
N LYS A 39 3.88 -7.33 5.63
CA LYS A 39 3.26 -6.83 6.87
C LYS A 39 3.80 -5.45 7.24
N LEU A 40 5.12 -5.29 7.24
CA LEU A 40 5.76 -4.01 7.55
C LEU A 40 5.35 -2.92 6.56
N ALA A 41 5.27 -3.24 5.27
CA ALA A 41 4.82 -2.29 4.24
C ALA A 41 3.37 -1.86 4.48
N ILE A 42 2.46 -2.79 4.79
CA ILE A 42 1.05 -2.50 5.10
C ILE A 42 0.94 -1.61 6.34
N GLU A 43 1.68 -1.90 7.41
CA GLU A 43 1.67 -1.10 8.64
C GLU A 43 2.12 0.34 8.36
N GLN A 44 3.22 0.51 7.62
CA GLN A 44 3.75 1.83 7.26
C GLN A 44 2.81 2.61 6.34
N ILE A 45 2.18 1.95 5.37
CA ILE A 45 1.16 2.57 4.52
C ILE A 45 -0.02 3.05 5.38
N SER A 46 -0.51 2.21 6.29
CA SER A 46 -1.67 2.53 7.13
C SER A 46 -1.39 3.72 8.04
N GLN A 47 -0.21 3.76 8.68
CA GLN A 47 0.22 4.91 9.49
C GLN A 47 0.31 6.20 8.68
N LYS A 48 0.81 6.13 7.44
CA LYS A 48 0.94 7.29 6.56
C LYS A 48 -0.43 7.83 6.14
N ILE A 49 -1.34 6.95 5.71
CA ILE A 49 -2.69 7.36 5.30
C ILE A 49 -3.45 7.96 6.49
N GLN A 50 -3.35 7.37 7.68
CA GLN A 50 -3.96 7.95 8.88
C GLN A 50 -3.47 9.38 9.14
N LYS A 51 -2.16 9.61 9.03
CA LYS A 51 -1.57 10.94 9.18
C LYS A 51 -2.08 11.94 8.15
N ASP A 52 -2.30 11.51 6.91
CA ASP A 52 -2.82 12.36 5.83
C ASP A 52 -4.31 12.71 6.03
N VAL A 53 -5.07 11.91 6.80
CA VAL A 53 -6.47 12.21 7.19
C VAL A 53 -6.53 13.22 8.34
N ASP A 54 -5.55 13.19 9.24
CA ASP A 54 -5.50 14.05 10.43
C ASP A 54 -4.85 15.43 10.17
N ALA A 55 -4.43 15.72 8.93
CA ALA A 55 -3.74 16.95 8.50
C ALA A 55 -4.68 17.91 7.75
#